data_AF-A0A0C2BFY1-F1
#
_entry.id   AF-A0A0C2BFY1-F1
#
_cell.length_a   1.000
_cell.length_b   1.000
_cell.length_c   1.000
_cell.angle_alpha   90.00
_cell.angle_beta   90.00
_cell.angle_gamma   90.00
#
_symmetry.space_group_name_H-M   'P 1'
#
loop_
_entity.id
_entity.type
_entity.pdbx_description
1 polymer ?
#
loop_
_entity_poly.entity_id
_entity_poly.type
_entity_poly.pdbx_seq_one_letter_code
_entity_poly.pdbx_strand_id
1 'polypeptide(L)' 'MTFSRLAGDHTLAVLHPRELSLWDTEALTRQHQITLDTSRSALDMDLCGVSPVLLTNDNVLRYAPAAAKNSPMLEKG' A
#
# COMPACT_ATOMS: atom_id res chain seq x y z
N MET A 1 -10.52 -3.36 -3.68
CA MET A 1 -10.04 -4.04 -2.46
C MET A 1 -9.19 -5.20 -2.92
N THR A 2 -7.98 -5.34 -2.38
CA THR A 2 -7.02 -6.37 -2.80
C THR A 2 -6.35 -6.93 -1.54
N PHE A 3 -6.16 -8.25 -1.45
CA PHE A 3 -5.36 -8.87 -0.38
C PHE A 3 -3.91 -9.04 -0.84
N SER A 4 -2.98 -9.04 0.12
CA SER A 4 -1.60 -9.48 -0.15
C SER A 4 -1.58 -10.89 -0.73
N ARG A 5 -0.64 -11.15 -1.63
CA ARG A 5 -0.40 -12.49 -2.21
C ARG A 5 0.75 -13.22 -1.53
N LEU A 6 1.41 -12.59 -0.55
CA LEU A 6 2.50 -13.18 0.20
C LEU A 6 1.94 -14.16 1.25
N ALA A 7 2.55 -15.34 1.36
CA ALA A 7 2.13 -16.33 2.35
C ALA A 7 2.35 -15.79 3.77
N GLY A 8 1.30 -15.85 4.61
CA GLY A 8 1.33 -15.34 5.99
C GLY A 8 1.19 -13.82 6.12
N ASP A 9 0.96 -13.08 5.03
CA ASP A 9 0.67 -11.65 5.09
C ASP A 9 -0.85 -11.42 5.05
N HIS A 10 -1.38 -10.89 6.15
CA HIS A 10 -2.79 -10.61 6.36
C HIS A 10 -3.19 -9.17 5.98
N THR A 11 -2.36 -8.48 5.20
CA THR A 11 -2.62 -7.12 4.74
C THR A 11 -3.74 -7.08 3.68
N LEU A 12 -4.75 -6.25 3.93
CA LEU A 12 -5.79 -5.86 2.97
C LEU A 12 -5.63 -4.38 2.64
N ALA A 13 -5.61 -4.07 1.35
CA ALA A 13 -5.62 -2.69 0.91
C ALA A 13 -6.96 -2.32 0.27
N VAL A 14 -7.51 -1.20 0.71
CA VAL A 14 -8.83 -0.71 0.35
C VAL A 14 -8.67 0.64 -0.35
N LEU A 15 -9.08 0.69 -1.61
CA LEU A 15 -9.24 1.92 -2.36
C LEU A 15 -10.71 2.30 -2.39
N HIS A 16 -11.03 3.45 -1.83
CA HIS A 16 -12.33 4.11 -1.86
C HIS A 16 -12.17 5.50 -2.53
N PRO A 17 -13.20 6.08 -3.16
CA PRO A 17 -13.07 7.37 -3.86
C PRO A 17 -12.52 8.54 -3.05
N ARG A 18 -12.56 8.47 -1.71
CA ARG A 18 -12.07 9.51 -0.79
C ARG A 18 -10.95 9.04 0.14
N GLU A 19 -10.58 7.77 0.07
CA GLU A 19 -9.55 7.25 0.95
C GLU A 19 -8.85 6.02 0.40
N LEU A 20 -7.59 5.91 0.78
CA LEU A 20 -6.77 4.72 0.67
C LEU A 20 -6.46 4.25 2.09
N SER A 21 -6.72 2.97 2.40
CA SER A 21 -6.37 2.41 3.70
C SER A 21 -5.70 1.04 3.60
N LEU A 22 -4.84 0.75 4.58
CA LEU A 22 -4.22 -0.55 4.80
C LEU A 22 -4.72 -1.12 6.12
N TRP A 23 -5.13 -2.37 6.07
CA TRP A 23 -5.69 -3.11 7.19
C TRP A 23 -4.86 -4.35 7.45
N ASP A 24 -4.60 -4.62 8.72
CA ASP A 24 -4.26 -5.94 9.22
C ASP A 24 -5.56 -6.69 9.48
N THR A 25 -5.85 -7.70 8.66
CA THR A 25 -7.10 -8.46 8.76
C THR A 25 -7.06 -9.56 9.83
N GLU A 26 -5.87 -9.93 10.31
CA GLU A 26 -5.74 -10.87 11.43
C GLU A 26 -5.99 -10.15 12.76
N ALA A 27 -5.36 -8.99 12.95
CA ALA A 27 -5.56 -8.16 14.13
C ALA A 27 -6.85 -7.31 14.08
N LEU A 28 -7.52 -7.25 12.91
CA LEU A 28 -8.68 -6.40 12.64
C LEU A 28 -8.41 -4.92 12.92
N THR A 29 -7.21 -4.44 12.59
CA THR A 29 -6.80 -3.05 12.82
C THR A 29 -6.45 -2.32 11.53
N ARG A 30 -6.78 -1.03 11.48
CA ARG A 30 -6.37 -0.16 10.36
C ARG A 30 -4.99 0.42 10.65
N GLN A 31 -4.00 0.00 9.88
CA GLN A 31 -2.60 0.40 10.06
C GLN A 31 -2.30 1.76 9.44
N HIS A 32 -2.85 2.03 8.25
CA HIS A 32 -2.64 3.30 7.54
C HIS A 32 -3.91 3.81 6.90
N GLN A 33 -4.02 5.14 6.82
CA GLN A 33 -5.12 5.83 6.14
C GLN A 33 -4.61 7.10 5.49
N ILE A 34 -5.00 7.30 4.23
CA ILE A 34 -4.66 8.47 3.44
C ILE A 34 -5.95 8.98 2.81
N THR A 35 -6.30 10.23 3.11
CA THR A 35 -7.44 10.90 2.47
C THR A 35 -7.08 11.26 1.04
N LEU A 36 -7.98 10.92 0.11
CA LEU A 36 -7.92 11.30 -1.29
C LEU A 36 -8.86 12.49 -1.52
N ASP A 37 -8.40 13.44 -2.33
CA ASP A 37 -9.12 14.66 -2.68
C ASP A 37 -8.71 15.08 -4.11
N THR A 38 -9.13 16.27 -4.54
CA THR A 38 -8.81 16.80 -5.88
C THR A 38 -7.31 16.98 -6.12
N SER A 39 -6.48 16.95 -5.07
CA SER A 39 -5.02 17.07 -5.14
C SER A 39 -4.29 15.73 -5.11
N ARG A 40 -4.99 14.62 -4.80
CA ARG A 40 -4.38 13.32 -4.53
C ARG A 40 -5.17 12.19 -5.18
N SER A 41 -4.53 11.46 -6.09
CA SER A 41 -5.08 10.26 -6.70
C SER A 41 -4.20 9.05 -6.40
N ALA A 42 -4.83 7.90 -6.14
CA ALA A 42 -4.13 6.64 -5.95
C ALA A 42 -4.02 5.90 -7.29
N LEU A 43 -2.83 5.40 -7.61
CA LEU A 43 -2.55 4.58 -8.78
C LEU A 43 -1.99 3.23 -8.31
N ASP A 44 -2.51 2.16 -8.89
CA ASP A 44 -2.01 0.79 -8.80
C ASP A 44 -1.80 0.23 -7.38
N MET A 45 -2.76 -0.58 -6.96
CA MET A 45 -2.69 -1.34 -5.72
C MET A 45 -2.70 -2.82 -6.06
N ASP A 46 -1.74 -3.25 -6.85
CA ASP A 46 -1.62 -4.65 -7.22
C ASP A 46 -1.17 -5.52 -6.06
N LEU A 47 -0.68 -4.94 -4.95
CA LEU A 47 -0.28 -5.61 -3.69
C LEU A 47 0.50 -6.91 -3.93
N CYS A 48 1.21 -6.99 -5.06
CA CYS A 48 2.10 -8.09 -5.40
C CYS A 48 3.42 -8.00 -4.61
N GLY A 49 3.33 -7.45 -3.40
CA GLY A 49 4.43 -7.06 -2.53
C GLY A 49 4.73 -5.55 -2.63
N VAL A 50 4.40 -4.80 -1.58
CA VAL A 50 4.98 -3.47 -1.27
C VAL A 50 4.39 -2.24 -2.02
N SER A 51 3.46 -1.60 -1.30
CA SER A 51 3.22 -0.15 -1.23
C SER A 51 2.39 0.53 -2.33
N PRO A 52 1.32 1.25 -1.95
CA PRO A 52 0.52 2.03 -2.88
C PRO A 52 1.31 3.21 -3.44
N VAL A 53 1.10 3.50 -4.73
CA VAL A 53 1.64 4.69 -5.38
C VAL A 53 0.61 5.81 -5.33
N LEU A 54 1.02 6.98 -4.84
CA LEU A 54 0.20 8.19 -4.79
C LEU A 54 0.75 9.21 -5.76
N LEU A 55 -0.13 9.69 -6.64
CA LEU A 55 0.13 10.85 -7.48
C LEU A 55 -0.45 12.08 -6.80
N THR A 56 0.40 13.07 -6.53
CA THR A 56 -0.01 14.33 -5.92
C THR A 56 0.13 15.49 -6.93
N ASN A 57 -0.76 16.48 -6.83
CA ASN A 57 -0.84 17.60 -7.77
C ASN A 57 0.30 18.64 -7.62
N ASP A 58 1.18 18.46 -6.64
CA ASP A 58 2.43 19.18 -6.47
C ASP A 58 3.53 18.67 -7.44
N ASN A 59 3.16 17.82 -8.41
CA ASN A 59 4.05 17.09 -9.32
C ASN A 59 5.04 16.17 -8.59
N VAL A 60 4.77 15.83 -7.33
CA VAL A 60 5.58 14.88 -6.56
C VAL A 60 4.94 13.51 -6.64
N LEU A 61 5.75 12.49 -6.97
CA LEU A 61 5.35 11.11 -6.81
C LEU A 61 5.64 10.70 -5.37
N ARG A 62 4.60 10.29 -4.62
CA ARG A 62 4.76 9.83 -3.24
C ARG A 62 4.51 8.34 -3.18
N TYR A 63 5.56 7.62 -2.82
CA TYR A 63 5.51 6.21 -2.49
C TYR A 63 5.38 6.11 -0.97
N ALA A 64 4.48 5.25 -0.48
CA ALA A 64 4.40 4.94 0.95
C ALA A 64 5.26 3.70 1.24
N PRO A 65 6.57 3.81 1.49
CA PRO A 65 7.41 2.66 1.77
C PRO A 65 6.87 1.90 2.97
N ALA A 66 6.62 0.60 2.81
CA ALA A 66 6.42 -0.26 3.96
C ALA A 66 7.65 -0.10 4.87
N ALA A 67 7.43 0.40 6.08
CA ALA A 67 8.50 0.62 7.05
C ALA A 67 9.00 -0.74 7.57
N ALA A 68 10.14 -1.20 7.02
CA ALA A 68 10.93 -2.37 7.40
C ALA A 68 10.28 -3.76 7.15
N LYS A 69 10.88 -4.73 6.44
CA LYS A 69 12.15 -4.85 5.73
C LYS A 69 11.96 -5.96 4.67
N ASN A 70 12.06 -5.67 3.37
CA ASN A 70 12.12 -6.71 2.34
C ASN A 70 13.56 -7.16 2.13
N SER A 71 13.77 -8.47 2.00
CA SER A 71 15.07 -9.07 1.69
C SER A 71 14.89 -10.42 1.02
N PRO A 72 15.84 -10.90 0.19
CA PRO A 72 16.70 -10.20 -0.78
C PRO A 72 16.33 -10.58 -2.23
N MET A 73 16.61 -9.70 -3.19
CA MET A 73 16.34 -9.94 -4.63
C MET A 73 17.31 -10.91 -5.32
N LEU A 74 18.26 -11.49 -4.61
CA LEU A 74 19.21 -12.45 -5.16
C LEU A 74 19.72 -13.35 -4.02
N GLU A 75 19.45 -14.65 -4.08
CA GLU A 75 20.46 -15.59 -3.62
C GLU A 75 21.61 -15.49 -4.61
N LYS A 76 22.63 -14.69 -4.27
CA LYS A 76 23.90 -14.64 -4.99
C LYS A 76 24.84 -15.58 -4.24
N GLY A 77 24.80 -16.85 -4.64
CA GLY A 77 25.67 -17.95 -4.19
C GLY A 77 25.54 -19.12 -5.13
#